data_AF-X1NQF5-F1
#
_entry.id   AF-X1NQF5-F1
#
_cell.length_a   1.000
_cell.length_b   1.000
_cell.length_c   1.000
_cell.angle_alpha   90.00
_cell.angle_beta   90.00
_cell.angle_gamma   90.00
#
_symmetry.space_group_name_H-M   'P 1'
#
loop_
_entity.id
_entity.type
_entity.pdbx_description
1 polymer ?
#
loop_
_entity_poly.entity_id
_entity_poly.type
_entity_poly.pdbx_seq_one_letter_code
_entity_poly.pdbx_strand_id
1 'polypeptide(L)'
;MGFLDDIVYFLNDVSDFFYDVYSEVLDWVYPFWHAADFFYEICWLFNDLAWAFSDFGDLIYAWEDEIADILSWSNIRSYIRGWLPNIEEMVHDWWYWWVWIEEFIDDWWRSV
;
A
#
# COMPACT_ATOMS: atom_id res chain seq x y z
N MET A 1 -2.33 -6.08 -8.79
CA MET A 1 -1.28 -7.09 -8.84
C MET A 1 0.04 -6.35 -8.89
N GLY A 2 0.69 -6.29 -7.74
CA GLY A 2 1.92 -5.54 -7.53
C GLY A 2 3.16 -6.41 -7.77
N PHE A 3 4.33 -5.78 -7.81
CA PHE A 3 5.63 -6.45 -7.98
C PHE A 3 5.89 -7.58 -6.95
N LEU A 4 5.32 -7.50 -5.75
CA LEU A 4 5.45 -8.53 -4.71
C LEU A 4 4.67 -9.80 -5.08
N ASP A 5 3.49 -9.67 -5.67
CA ASP A 5 2.70 -10.81 -6.14
C ASP A 5 3.49 -11.58 -7.21
N ASP A 6 4.13 -10.85 -8.14
CA ASP A 6 4.95 -11.44 -9.21
C ASP A 6 6.15 -12.23 -8.67
N ILE A 7 6.79 -11.74 -7.59
CA ILE A 7 7.87 -12.46 -6.90
C ILE A 7 7.33 -13.77 -6.28
N VAL A 8 6.20 -13.70 -5.58
CA VAL A 8 5.57 -14.88 -4.96
C VAL A 8 5.23 -15.93 -6.02
N TYR A 9 4.66 -15.52 -7.15
CA TYR A 9 4.39 -16.43 -8.28
C TYR A 9 5.67 -17.08 -8.81
N PHE A 10 6.72 -16.30 -9.02
CA PHE A 10 8.00 -16.83 -9.50
C PHE A 10 8.61 -17.84 -8.51
N LEU A 11 8.60 -17.55 -7.22
CA LEU A 11 9.14 -18.45 -6.20
C LEU A 11 8.35 -19.76 -6.11
N ASN A 12 7.03 -19.70 -6.22
CA ASN A 12 6.18 -20.90 -6.27
C ASN A 12 6.44 -21.72 -7.54
N ASP A 13 6.59 -21.09 -8.71
CA ASP A 13 6.92 -21.79 -9.96
C ASP A 13 8.28 -22.51 -9.88
N VAL A 14 9.28 -21.88 -9.25
CA VAL A 14 10.58 -22.53 -9.00
C VAL A 14 10.45 -23.68 -7.99
N SER A 15 9.64 -23.52 -6.94
CA SER A 15 9.35 -24.58 -5.96
C SER A 15 8.72 -25.80 -6.64
N ASP A 16 7.67 -25.59 -7.44
CA ASP A 16 6.98 -26.63 -8.20
C ASP A 16 7.93 -27.35 -9.17
N PHE A 17 8.76 -26.60 -9.90
CA PHE A 17 9.79 -27.18 -10.76
C PHE A 17 10.72 -28.13 -10.01
N PHE A 18 11.22 -27.73 -8.84
CA PHE A 18 12.10 -28.58 -8.04
C PHE A 18 11.37 -29.77 -7.40
N TYR A 19 10.08 -29.64 -7.10
CA TYR A 19 9.25 -30.75 -6.63
C TYR A 19 9.04 -31.81 -7.73
N ASP A 20 8.84 -31.38 -8.97
CA ASP A 20 8.73 -32.28 -10.12
C ASP A 20 10.05 -33.04 -10.33
N VAL A 21 11.19 -32.35 -10.28
CA VAL A 21 12.52 -32.98 -10.36
C VAL A 21 12.75 -33.94 -9.20
N TYR A 22 12.37 -33.57 -7.97
CA TYR A 22 12.41 -34.45 -6.81
C TYR A 22 11.66 -35.76 -7.08
N SER A 23 10.42 -35.65 -7.57
CA SER A 23 9.55 -36.79 -7.85
C SER A 23 10.15 -37.71 -8.92
N GLU A 24 10.71 -37.15 -9.98
CA GLU A 24 11.39 -37.91 -11.04
C GLU A 24 12.63 -38.65 -10.51
N VAL A 25 13.46 -37.98 -9.71
CA VAL A 25 14.72 -38.55 -9.18
C VAL A 25 14.46 -39.59 -8.10
N LEU A 26 13.37 -39.47 -7.33
CA LEU A 26 12.97 -40.45 -6.32
C LEU A 26 12.73 -41.84 -6.93
N ASP A 27 12.25 -41.90 -8.18
CA ASP A 27 11.99 -43.13 -8.92
C ASP A 27 13.26 -43.77 -9.52
N TRP A 28 14.42 -43.12 -9.40
CA TRP A 28 15.67 -43.64 -9.96
C TRP A 28 16.26 -44.79 -9.14
N VAL A 29 17.05 -45.64 -9.80
CA VAL A 29 17.70 -46.79 -9.15
C VAL A 29 18.79 -46.32 -8.18
N TYR A 30 18.96 -47.03 -7.07
CA TYR A 30 20.05 -46.82 -6.12
C TYR A 30 21.43 -46.78 -6.83
N PRO A 31 22.32 -45.82 -6.49
CA PRO A 31 22.22 -44.83 -5.42
C PRO A 31 21.67 -43.46 -5.86
N PHE A 32 21.23 -43.32 -7.11
CA PHE A 32 20.95 -42.00 -7.69
C PHE A 32 19.74 -41.29 -7.05
N TRP A 33 18.80 -42.05 -6.47
CA TRP A 33 17.67 -41.51 -5.71
C TRP A 33 18.08 -40.64 -4.50
N HIS A 34 19.32 -40.75 -3.99
CA HIS A 34 19.80 -39.88 -2.89
C HIS A 34 19.91 -38.41 -3.29
N ALA A 35 19.94 -38.11 -4.59
CA ALA A 35 19.86 -36.73 -5.05
C ALA A 35 18.44 -36.14 -4.89
N ALA A 36 17.40 -36.96 -4.69
CA ALA A 36 16.03 -36.50 -4.52
C ALA A 36 15.91 -35.58 -3.28
N ASP A 37 16.51 -35.97 -2.15
CA ASP A 37 16.46 -35.19 -0.91
C ASP A 37 16.96 -33.74 -1.11
N PHE A 38 18.01 -33.56 -1.91
CA PHE A 38 18.54 -32.23 -2.25
C PHE A 38 17.52 -31.38 -3.02
N PHE A 39 16.83 -31.96 -4.01
CA PHE A 39 15.80 -31.24 -4.77
C PHE A 39 14.57 -30.95 -3.91
N TYR A 40 14.24 -31.84 -2.97
CA TYR A 40 13.17 -31.61 -2.00
C TYR A 40 13.51 -30.45 -1.05
N GLU A 41 14.74 -30.39 -0.54
CA GLU A 41 15.19 -29.26 0.29
C GLU A 41 15.14 -27.93 -0.46
N ILE A 42 15.53 -27.91 -1.75
CA ILE A 42 15.43 -26.71 -2.57
C ILE A 42 13.98 -26.29 -2.81
N CYS A 43 13.11 -27.24 -3.15
CA CYS A 43 11.67 -27.02 -3.29
C CYS A 43 11.10 -26.33 -2.04
N TRP A 44 11.41 -26.87 -0.85
CA TRP A 44 10.98 -26.30 0.43
C TRP A 44 11.52 -24.90 0.67
N LEU A 45 12.81 -24.66 0.38
CA LEU A 45 13.41 -23.34 0.52
C LEU A 45 12.67 -22.28 -0.32
N PHE A 46 12.33 -22.60 -1.57
CA PHE A 46 11.59 -21.68 -2.44
C PHE A 46 10.14 -21.47 -1.97
N ASN A 47 9.49 -22.52 -1.45
CA ASN A 47 8.15 -22.40 -0.87
C ASN A 47 8.15 -21.49 0.36
N ASP A 48 9.10 -21.69 1.29
CA ASP A 48 9.23 -20.87 2.49
C ASP A 48 9.54 -19.40 2.15
N LEU A 49 10.36 -19.15 1.13
CA LEU A 49 10.60 -17.81 0.62
C LEU A 49 9.32 -17.20 0.05
N ALA A 50 8.52 -17.95 -0.72
CA ALA A 50 7.26 -17.46 -1.27
C ALA A 50 6.31 -17.01 -0.16
N TRP A 51 6.18 -17.81 0.92
CA TRP A 51 5.39 -17.43 2.10
C TRP A 51 5.92 -16.17 2.78
N ALA A 52 7.24 -16.09 3.00
CA ALA A 52 7.85 -14.91 3.62
C ALA A 52 7.61 -13.63 2.81
N PHE A 53 7.66 -13.71 1.47
CA PHE A 53 7.35 -12.59 0.60
C PHE A 53 5.87 -12.23 0.59
N SER A 54 4.98 -13.22 0.68
CA SER A 54 3.54 -12.98 0.82
C SER A 54 3.22 -12.24 2.11
N ASP A 55 3.74 -12.73 3.25
CA ASP A 55 3.56 -12.10 4.56
C ASP A 55 4.11 -10.66 4.59
N PHE A 56 5.24 -10.43 3.91
CA PHE A 56 5.79 -9.09 3.75
C PHE A 56 4.88 -8.20 2.91
N GLY A 57 4.29 -8.71 1.83
CA GLY A 57 3.32 -8.01 1.00
C GLY A 57 2.09 -7.57 1.81
N ASP A 58 1.52 -8.47 2.60
CA ASP A 58 0.38 -8.18 3.47
C ASP A 58 0.69 -7.06 4.47
N LEU A 59 1.90 -7.06 5.05
CA LEU A 59 2.36 -6.01 5.95
C LEU A 59 2.52 -4.66 5.24
N ILE A 60 3.04 -4.63 4.01
CA ILE A 60 3.16 -3.40 3.22
C ILE A 60 1.78 -2.83 2.87
N TYR A 61 0.82 -3.67 2.45
CA TYR A 61 -0.54 -3.22 2.17
C TYR A 61 -1.23 -2.71 3.43
N ALA A 62 -1.05 -3.36 4.58
CA ALA A 62 -1.58 -2.86 5.85
C ALA A 62 -1.02 -1.47 6.21
N TRP A 63 0.28 -1.25 5.98
CA TRP A 63 0.89 0.08 6.18
C TRP A 63 0.40 1.12 5.19
N GLU A 64 0.20 0.74 3.92
CA GLU A 64 -0.39 1.61 2.91
C GLU A 64 -1.79 2.07 3.34
N ASP A 65 -2.63 1.14 3.80
CA ASP A 65 -3.98 1.42 4.30
C ASP A 65 -3.96 2.34 5.53
N GLU A 66 -3.07 2.10 6.50
CA GLU A 66 -2.92 2.97 7.67
C GLU A 66 -2.48 4.39 7.29
N ILE A 67 -1.51 4.52 6.37
CA ILE A 67 -1.07 5.82 5.87
C ILE A 67 -2.21 6.52 5.12
N ALA A 68 -2.95 5.79 4.29
CA ALA A 68 -4.11 6.32 3.57
C ALA A 68 -5.20 6.80 4.52
N ASP A 69 -5.43 6.11 5.65
CA ASP A 69 -6.37 6.55 6.68
C ASP A 69 -5.90 7.81 7.39
N ILE A 70 -4.62 7.86 7.83
CA ILE A 70 -4.04 9.06 8.46
C ILE A 70 -4.13 10.27 7.51
N LEU A 71 -3.83 10.06 6.24
CA LEU A 71 -3.88 11.09 5.19
C LEU A 71 -5.29 11.25 4.59
N SER A 72 -6.30 10.56 5.13
CA SER A 72 -7.66 10.72 4.65
C SER A 72 -8.12 12.17 4.82
N TRP A 73 -8.93 12.64 3.87
CA TRP A 73 -9.43 14.01 3.92
C TRP A 73 -10.19 14.32 5.22
N SER A 74 -10.85 13.32 5.80
CA SER A 74 -11.52 13.44 7.10
C SER A 74 -10.53 13.74 8.23
N ASN A 75 -9.45 12.97 8.34
CA ASN A 75 -8.42 13.15 9.37
C ASN A 75 -7.65 14.46 9.15
N ILE A 76 -7.25 14.78 7.92
CA ILE A 76 -6.63 16.06 7.58
C ILE A 76 -7.54 17.24 7.94
N ARG A 77 -8.82 17.20 7.55
CA ARG A 77 -9.80 18.23 7.90
C ARG A 77 -10.00 18.35 9.41
N SER A 78 -10.02 17.23 10.12
CA SER A 78 -10.10 17.19 11.59
C SER A 78 -8.89 17.85 12.23
N TYR A 79 -7.67 17.53 11.78
CA TYR A 79 -6.44 18.18 12.24
C TYR A 79 -6.43 19.68 11.97
N ILE A 80 -6.80 20.11 10.75
CA ILE A 80 -6.89 21.54 10.39
C ILE A 80 -7.89 22.25 11.32
N ARG A 81 -9.08 21.67 11.55
CA ARG A 81 -10.07 22.23 12.48
C ARG A 81 -9.58 22.21 13.93
N GLY A 82 -8.79 21.24 14.34
CA GLY A 82 -8.19 21.21 15.69
C GLY A 82 -7.17 22.32 15.90
N TRP A 83 -6.36 22.63 14.89
CA TRP A 83 -5.37 23.72 14.94
C TRP A 83 -6.01 25.10 14.75
N LEU A 84 -7.07 25.19 13.96
CA LEU A 84 -7.79 26.41 13.65
C LEU A 84 -9.30 26.20 13.88
N PRO A 85 -9.74 26.14 15.16
CA PRO A 85 -11.13 25.83 15.52
C PRO A 85 -12.16 26.78 14.91
N ASN A 86 -11.77 28.01 14.59
CA ASN A 86 -12.65 29.03 14.02
C ASN A 86 -12.37 29.30 12.54
N ILE A 87 -11.69 28.40 11.81
CA ILE A 87 -11.31 28.69 10.42
C ILE A 87 -12.53 28.92 9.52
N GLU A 88 -13.65 28.24 9.77
CA GLU A 88 -14.89 28.43 9.01
C GLU A 88 -15.53 29.79 9.34
N GLU A 89 -15.48 30.21 10.60
CA GLU A 89 -15.94 31.53 11.05
C GLU A 89 -15.05 32.64 10.46
N MET A 90 -13.73 32.46 10.47
CA MET A 90 -12.79 33.43 9.89
C MET A 90 -12.93 33.54 8.37
N VAL A 91 -13.15 32.44 7.66
CA VAL A 91 -13.41 32.46 6.20
C VAL A 91 -14.74 33.14 5.90
N HIS A 92 -15.77 32.85 6.70
CA HIS A 92 -17.08 33.49 6.61
C HIS A 92 -16.98 35.00 6.86
N ASP A 93 -16.31 35.41 7.93
CA ASP A 93 -16.13 36.82 8.30
C ASP A 93 -15.28 37.56 7.26
N TRP A 94 -14.26 36.91 6.71
CA TRP A 94 -13.46 37.46 5.61
C TRP A 94 -14.30 37.72 4.36
N TRP A 95 -15.20 36.79 4.01
CA TRP A 95 -16.12 36.96 2.88
C TRP A 95 -17.07 38.14 3.10
N TYR A 96 -17.67 38.25 4.29
CA TYR A 96 -18.54 39.39 4.63
C TYR A 96 -17.80 40.73 4.60
N TRP A 97 -16.55 40.75 5.08
CA TRP A 97 -15.72 41.95 5.01
C TRP A 97 -15.45 42.37 3.57
N TRP A 98 -15.23 41.41 2.67
CA TRP A 98 -15.02 41.68 1.25
C TRP A 98 -16.28 42.23 0.56
N VAL A 99 -17.45 41.65 0.84
CA VAL A 99 -18.75 42.15 0.36
C VAL A 99 -18.98 43.58 0.82
N TRP A 100 -18.69 43.88 2.08
CA TRP A 100 -18.85 45.24 2.61
C TRP A 100 -17.93 46.27 1.93
N ILE A 101 -16.71 45.87 1.57
CA ILE A 101 -15.79 46.72 0.80
C ILE A 101 -16.32 46.96 -0.62
N GLU A 102 -16.81 45.93 -1.30
CA GLU A 102 -17.45 46.09 -2.62
C GLU A 102 -18.62 47.07 -2.55
N GLU A 103 -19.51 46.90 -1.57
CA GLU A 103 -20.65 47.82 -1.35
C GLU A 103 -20.18 49.26 -1.07
N PHE A 104 -19.16 49.44 -0.24
CA PHE A 104 -18.59 50.76 0.06
C PHE A 104 -18.00 51.43 -1.20
N ILE A 105 -17.29 50.68 -2.03
CA ILE A 105 -16.72 51.18 -3.30
C ILE A 105 -17.83 51.57 -4.27
N ASP A 106 -18.87 50.73 -4.41
CA ASP A 106 -20.02 51.00 -5.27
C ASP A 106 -20.79 52.24 -4.83
N ASP A 107 -21.02 52.41 -3.53
CA ASP A 107 -21.68 53.59 -2.97
C ASP A 107 -20.85 54.86 -3.15
N TRP A 108 -19.53 54.78 -2.94
CA TRP A 108 -18.62 55.89 -3.22
C TRP A 108 -18.71 56.30 -4.69
N TRP A 109 -18.61 55.33 -5.61
CA TRP A 109 -18.62 55.57 -7.05
C TRP A 109 -19.94 56.16 -7.55
N ARG A 110 -21.07 55.78 -6.96
CA ARG A 110 -22.40 56.36 -7.28
C ARG A 110 -22.64 57.74 -6.70
N SER A 111 -21.88 58.13 -5.67
CA SER A 111 -21.97 59.43 -5.01
C SER A 111 -21.10 60.53 -5.65
N VAL A 112 -20.18 60.13 -6.55
CA VAL A 112 -19.31 61.00 -7.36
C VAL A 112 -19.95 61.23 -8.73
#